data_AF-S2JDU4-F1
#
_entry.id   AF-S2JDU4-F1
#
_cell.length_a   1.000
_cell.length_b   1.000
_cell.length_c   1.000
_cell.angle_alpha   90.00
_cell.angle_beta   90.00
_cell.angle_gamma   90.00
#
_symmetry.space_group_name_H-M   'P 1'
#
loop_
_entity.id
_entity.type
_entity.pdbx_description
1 polymer ?
#
loop_
_entity_poly.entity_id
_entity_poly.type
_entity_poly.pdbx_seq_one_letter_code
_entity_poly.pdbx_strand_id
1 'polypeptide(L)'
;MRLSCSICLEQAEEDAVLVALTVCGHVFDAECITQCMIVSDKCPLCNQSTFGHHPAFKRVYFSVHDGDLDGNDALVAVKEKLKSVTDEINTLHREYDDLALNWTMAKDELNTCNHEKTLLQEENADKDAQIQKLTHNLQTSKAHNKEDIDKMNLKLIAKHKSIDLLTKNLDKSNKRIKSLKEELEALKSNGSQDNLPSKSRYRDQNFKTKYYDLNKEHRALKDKMDQLEKKFIDLTLTTSAPPSSILPHKTEALQLQIQQLEKQLQTSMTKENKLLKEVMRFKQLKQEAVKEKEELQAKLANAEAVINTFDITVKKEEPPHEEID
;
A
#
# COMPACT_ATOMS: atom_id res chain seq x y z
N MET A 1 37.14 -67.68 31.73
CA MET A 1 36.33 -68.78 31.17
C MET A 1 36.06 -68.43 29.72
N ARG A 2 36.45 -69.28 28.76
CA ARG A 2 36.25 -68.99 27.33
C ARG A 2 34.84 -69.42 26.94
N LEU A 3 34.08 -68.54 26.28
CA LEU A 3 32.75 -68.85 25.78
C LEU A 3 32.86 -69.40 24.36
N SER A 4 32.09 -70.43 24.05
CA SER A 4 31.97 -70.96 22.69
C SER A 4 30.50 -71.09 22.31
N CYS A 5 30.21 -70.84 21.05
CA CYS A 5 28.87 -70.99 20.51
C CYS A 5 28.57 -72.48 20.32
N SER A 6 27.48 -72.97 20.89
CA SER A 6 27.15 -74.40 20.82
C SER A 6 26.63 -74.87 19.44
N ILE A 7 26.44 -73.94 18.49
CA ILE A 7 25.99 -74.25 17.12
C ILE A 7 27.19 -74.43 16.19
N CYS A 8 28.07 -73.43 16.07
CA CYS A 8 29.28 -73.50 15.23
C CYS A 8 30.49 -74.11 15.95
N LEU A 9 30.43 -74.22 17.28
CA LEU A 9 31.52 -74.69 18.16
C LEU A 9 32.76 -73.78 18.16
N GLU A 10 32.69 -72.62 17.52
CA GLU A 10 33.76 -71.62 17.52
C GLU A 10 33.81 -70.89 18.86
N GLN A 11 35.02 -70.48 19.24
CA GLN A 11 35.24 -69.69 20.44
C GLN A 11 34.81 -68.24 20.14
N ALA A 12 34.06 -67.62 21.05
CA ALA A 12 33.65 -66.24 20.89
C ALA A 12 34.88 -65.31 20.84
N GLU A 13 35.03 -64.63 19.71
CA GLU A 13 36.01 -63.57 19.52
C GLU A 13 35.56 -62.28 20.24
N GLU A 14 36.48 -61.34 20.46
CA GLU A 14 36.19 -60.07 21.18
C GLU A 14 35.09 -59.24 20.48
N ASP A 15 35.01 -59.34 19.15
CA ASP A 15 34.01 -58.64 18.34
C ASP A 15 32.75 -59.48 18.05
N ALA A 16 32.68 -60.72 18.53
CA ALA A 16 31.55 -61.60 18.28
C ALA A 16 30.29 -61.10 19.00
N VAL A 17 29.19 -60.92 18.25
CA VAL A 17 27.91 -60.52 18.83
C VAL A 17 27.21 -61.72 19.45
N LEU A 18 27.38 -61.88 20.76
CA LEU A 18 26.70 -62.93 21.53
C LEU A 18 25.30 -62.50 21.95
N VAL A 19 24.35 -63.44 21.86
CA VAL A 19 22.97 -63.26 22.28
C VAL A 19 22.52 -64.42 23.16
N ALA A 20 21.71 -64.14 24.17
CA ALA A 20 21.06 -65.14 25.01
C ALA A 20 19.58 -65.25 24.63
N LEU A 21 19.08 -66.47 24.49
CA LEU A 21 17.65 -66.71 24.36
C LEU A 21 16.91 -66.29 25.64
N THR A 22 15.83 -65.52 25.50
CA THR A 22 15.11 -64.96 26.66
C THR A 22 14.39 -66.01 27.50
N VAL A 23 14.07 -67.17 26.92
CA VAL A 23 13.33 -68.25 27.59
C VAL A 23 14.20 -69.16 28.44
N CYS A 24 15.49 -69.32 28.09
CA CYS A 24 16.36 -70.34 28.71
C CYS A 24 17.76 -69.82 29.07
N GLY A 25 18.14 -68.61 28.67
CA GLY A 25 19.44 -68.01 28.99
C GLY A 25 20.64 -68.58 28.22
N HIS A 26 20.46 -69.64 27.42
CA HIS A 26 21.51 -70.19 26.57
C HIS A 26 22.04 -69.14 25.58
N VAL A 27 23.38 -69.07 25.48
CA VAL A 27 24.12 -68.07 24.71
C VAL A 27 24.64 -68.67 23.41
N PHE A 28 24.52 -67.92 22.32
CA PHE A 28 24.95 -68.29 20.98
C PHE A 28 25.48 -67.05 20.26
N ASP A 29 26.21 -67.24 19.16
CA ASP A 29 26.44 -66.15 18.21
C ASP A 29 25.11 -65.73 17.58
N ALA A 30 24.93 -64.42 17.40
CA ALA A 30 23.72 -63.84 16.85
C ALA A 30 23.36 -64.45 15.49
N GLU A 31 24.34 -64.65 14.62
CA GLU A 31 24.13 -65.22 13.29
C GLU A 31 23.69 -66.69 13.36
N CYS A 32 24.40 -67.49 14.15
CA CYS A 32 24.12 -68.91 14.32
C CYS A 32 22.70 -69.17 14.86
N ILE A 33 22.31 -68.46 15.92
CA ILE A 33 20.98 -68.67 16.49
C ILE A 33 19.87 -68.11 15.59
N THR A 34 20.13 -67.01 14.88
CA THR A 34 19.16 -66.45 13.93
C THR A 34 18.85 -67.47 12.82
N GLN A 35 19.86 -68.14 12.28
CA GLN A 35 19.67 -69.20 11.29
C GLN A 35 18.88 -70.39 11.85
N CYS A 36 19.15 -70.79 13.09
CA CYS A 36 18.38 -71.85 13.75
C CYS A 36 16.90 -71.46 13.95
N MET A 37 16.64 -70.21 14.34
CA MET A 37 15.27 -69.71 14.59
C MET A 37 14.43 -69.58 13.31
N ILE A 38 15.04 -69.50 12.13
CA ILE A 38 14.31 -69.55 10.85
C ILE A 38 13.65 -70.92 10.64
N VAL A 39 14.30 -72.00 11.12
CA VAL A 39 13.86 -73.38 10.89
C VAL A 39 13.02 -73.92 12.06
N SER A 40 13.31 -73.48 13.28
CA SER A 40 12.67 -73.99 14.50
C SER A 40 12.49 -72.88 15.52
N ASP A 41 11.32 -72.79 16.12
CA ASP A 41 11.01 -71.87 17.22
C ASP A 41 11.52 -72.39 18.58
N LYS A 42 12.53 -73.26 18.61
CA LYS A 42 13.00 -73.93 19.82
C LYS A 42 14.49 -73.79 20.00
N CYS A 43 14.92 -73.61 21.24
CA CYS A 43 16.34 -73.55 21.60
C CYS A 43 17.08 -74.82 21.13
N PRO A 44 18.20 -74.70 20.39
CA PRO A 44 18.98 -75.87 19.95
C PRO A 44 19.55 -76.72 21.09
N LEU A 45 19.75 -76.15 22.28
CA LEU A 45 20.33 -76.85 23.43
C LEU A 45 19.29 -77.54 24.31
N CYS A 46 18.17 -76.87 24.64
CA CYS A 46 17.18 -77.40 25.58
C CYS A 46 15.80 -77.67 24.97
N ASN A 47 15.62 -77.39 23.68
CA ASN A 47 14.36 -77.58 22.94
C ASN A 47 13.16 -76.79 23.50
N GLN A 48 13.41 -75.79 24.35
CA GLN A 48 12.37 -74.91 24.89
C GLN A 48 11.89 -73.95 23.80
N SER A 49 10.56 -73.84 23.63
CA SER A 49 9.96 -72.96 22.62
C SER A 49 10.18 -71.49 22.97
N THR A 50 10.61 -70.71 21.99
CA THR A 50 10.77 -69.26 22.01
C THR A 50 9.51 -68.55 21.50
N PHE A 51 8.48 -69.30 21.08
CA PHE A 51 7.23 -68.76 20.57
C PHE A 51 6.54 -67.88 21.62
N GLY A 52 6.13 -66.67 21.21
CA GLY A 52 5.45 -65.70 22.08
C GLY A 52 6.36 -64.83 22.94
N HIS A 53 7.69 -64.98 22.87
CA HIS A 53 8.64 -64.13 23.59
C HIS A 53 9.31 -63.14 22.64
N HIS A 54 8.90 -61.86 22.68
CA HIS A 54 9.51 -60.78 21.91
C HIS A 54 10.20 -59.77 22.84
N PRO A 55 11.52 -59.51 22.71
CA PRO A 55 12.44 -60.14 21.74
C PRO A 55 12.80 -61.59 22.13
N ALA A 56 13.02 -62.45 21.11
CA ALA A 56 13.34 -63.87 21.31
C ALA A 56 14.75 -64.09 21.92
N PHE A 57 15.65 -63.14 21.70
CA PHE A 57 16.98 -63.11 22.30
C PHE A 57 17.39 -61.68 22.68
N LYS A 58 18.28 -61.57 23.66
CA LYS A 58 18.89 -60.32 24.11
C LYS A 58 20.39 -60.39 23.88
N ARG A 59 21.00 -59.29 23.41
CA ARG A 59 22.45 -59.17 23.31
C ARG A 59 23.07 -59.28 24.71
N VAL A 60 24.11 -60.09 24.83
CA VAL A 60 24.85 -60.26 26.08
C VAL A 60 26.19 -59.56 25.94
N TYR A 61 26.52 -58.75 26.94
CA TYR A 61 27.82 -58.10 27.04
C TYR A 61 28.56 -58.76 28.20
N PHE A 62 29.70 -59.38 27.90
CA PHE A 62 30.58 -59.91 28.92
C PHE A 62 31.59 -58.83 29.27
N SER A 63 31.57 -58.36 30.51
CA SER A 63 32.64 -57.52 31.04
C SER A 63 33.88 -58.40 31.18
N VAL A 64 34.85 -58.24 30.27
CA VAL A 64 36.16 -58.87 30.38
C VAL A 64 36.87 -58.21 31.57
N HIS A 65 36.69 -58.78 32.76
CA HIS A 65 37.50 -58.44 33.93
C HIS A 65 38.77 -59.29 33.88
N ASP A 66 39.67 -58.94 32.97
CA ASP A 66 41.07 -59.31 33.15
C ASP A 66 41.58 -58.47 34.33
N GLY A 67 42.05 -59.16 35.37
CA GLY A 67 42.23 -58.66 36.71
C GLY A 67 43.35 -57.64 36.90
N ASP A 68 43.23 -56.46 36.29
CA ASP A 68 43.98 -55.27 36.67
C ASP A 68 43.01 -54.16 37.11
N LEU A 69 43.31 -53.59 38.27
CA LEU A 69 42.51 -52.59 39.01
C LEU A 69 42.39 -51.22 38.29
N ASP A 70 42.69 -51.14 37.00
CA ASP A 70 42.79 -49.92 36.19
C ASP A 70 41.55 -49.68 35.27
N GLY A 71 40.69 -50.69 35.10
CA GLY A 71 39.48 -50.58 34.26
C GLY A 71 38.36 -49.68 34.83
N ASN A 72 38.41 -49.39 36.14
CA ASN A 72 37.42 -48.52 36.78
C ASN A 72 37.57 -47.06 36.35
N ASP A 73 38.80 -46.60 36.09
CA ASP A 73 39.08 -45.23 35.66
C ASP A 73 38.57 -44.96 34.23
N ALA A 74 38.71 -45.93 33.33
CA ALA A 74 38.16 -45.84 31.98
C ALA A 74 36.62 -45.77 31.99
N LEU A 75 35.96 -46.58 32.83
CA LEU A 75 34.51 -46.57 32.97
C LEU A 75 33.99 -45.25 33.56
N VAL A 76 34.69 -44.70 34.56
CA VAL A 76 34.38 -43.39 35.14
C VAL A 76 34.52 -42.29 34.06
N ALA A 77 35.59 -42.33 33.25
CA ALA A 77 35.79 -41.37 32.15
C ALA A 77 34.68 -41.45 31.09
N VAL A 78 34.23 -42.66 30.72
CA VAL A 78 33.11 -42.83 29.78
C VAL A 78 31.80 -42.30 30.38
N LYS A 79 31.56 -42.54 31.68
CA LYS A 79 30.37 -42.05 32.37
C LYS A 79 30.35 -40.53 32.46
N GLU A 80 31.49 -39.90 32.74
CA GLU A 80 31.66 -38.43 32.73
C GLU A 80 31.32 -37.85 31.34
N LYS A 81 31.87 -38.45 30.27
CA LYS A 81 31.57 -38.06 28.88
C LYS A 81 30.09 -38.25 28.54
N LEU A 82 29.49 -39.37 28.94
CA LEU A 82 28.07 -39.64 28.68
C LEU A 82 27.18 -38.61 29.38
N LYS A 83 27.53 -38.21 30.61
CA LYS A 83 26.85 -37.15 31.35
C LYS A 83 26.99 -35.81 30.63
N SER A 84 28.21 -35.45 30.21
CA SER A 84 28.47 -34.22 29.45
C SER A 84 27.64 -34.15 28.16
N VAL A 85 27.60 -35.24 27.38
CA VAL A 85 26.80 -35.31 26.15
C VAL A 85 25.30 -35.25 26.45
N THR A 86 24.85 -35.88 27.54
CA THR A 86 23.45 -35.81 27.97
C THR A 86 23.05 -34.37 28.33
N ASP A 87 23.92 -33.64 29.04
CA ASP A 87 23.69 -32.24 29.40
C ASP A 87 23.69 -31.32 28.15
N GLU A 88 24.53 -31.60 27.16
CA GLU A 88 24.54 -30.91 25.87
C GLU A 88 23.25 -31.17 25.07
N ILE A 89 22.81 -32.43 24.98
CA ILE A 89 21.53 -32.80 24.34
C ILE A 89 20.36 -32.07 25.01
N ASN A 90 20.34 -32.01 26.34
CA ASN A 90 19.29 -31.30 27.07
C ASN A 90 19.33 -29.78 26.82
N THR A 91 20.51 -29.21 26.65
CA THR A 91 20.68 -27.79 26.32
C THR A 91 20.15 -27.50 24.91
N LEU A 92 20.54 -28.31 23.92
CA LEU A 92 20.05 -28.19 22.54
C LEU A 92 18.53 -28.37 22.44
N HIS A 93 17.94 -29.27 23.22
CA HIS A 93 16.48 -29.43 23.25
C HIS A 93 15.77 -28.16 23.74
N ARG A 94 16.30 -27.50 24.79
CA ARG A 94 15.73 -26.23 25.28
C ARG A 94 15.84 -25.13 24.24
N GLU A 95 16.99 -25.01 23.58
CA GLU A 95 17.19 -24.04 22.50
C GLU A 95 16.24 -24.28 21.32
N TYR A 96 16.00 -25.55 20.97
CA TYR A 96 15.03 -25.93 19.96
C TYR A 96 13.60 -25.52 20.35
N ASP A 97 13.19 -25.81 21.58
CA ASP A 97 11.86 -25.44 22.09
C ASP A 97 11.66 -23.91 22.11
N ASP A 98 12.67 -23.16 22.56
CA ASP A 98 12.66 -21.69 22.56
C ASP A 98 12.57 -21.14 21.13
N LEU A 99 13.32 -21.72 20.18
CA LEU A 99 13.26 -21.32 18.78
C LEU A 99 11.89 -21.64 18.14
N ALA A 100 11.29 -22.78 18.47
CA ALA A 100 9.95 -23.16 18.00
C ALA A 100 8.87 -22.21 18.53
N LEU A 101 8.99 -21.79 19.80
CA LEU A 101 8.11 -20.78 20.40
C LEU A 101 8.27 -19.43 19.69
N ASN A 102 9.51 -18.96 19.52
CA ASN A 102 9.80 -17.70 18.83
C ASN A 102 9.29 -17.69 17.38
N TRP A 103 9.44 -18.81 16.67
CA TRP A 103 8.92 -18.96 15.31
C TRP A 103 7.38 -18.85 15.28
N THR A 104 6.70 -19.46 16.25
CA THR A 104 5.24 -19.38 16.36
C THR A 104 4.78 -17.95 16.63
N MET A 105 5.43 -17.24 17.56
CA MET A 105 5.14 -15.83 17.86
C MET A 105 5.35 -14.93 16.63
N ALA A 106 6.49 -15.06 15.95
CA ALA A 106 6.78 -14.29 14.74
C ALA A 106 5.77 -14.57 13.61
N LYS A 107 5.29 -15.82 13.50
CA LYS A 107 4.25 -16.19 12.54
C LYS A 107 2.91 -15.53 12.85
N ASP A 108 2.52 -15.47 14.12
CA ASP A 108 1.27 -14.82 14.54
C ASP A 108 1.33 -13.29 14.36
N GLU A 109 2.48 -12.67 14.66
CA GLU A 109 2.73 -11.26 14.36
C GLU A 109 2.65 -10.97 12.85
N LEU A 110 3.25 -11.83 12.02
CA LEU A 110 3.17 -11.72 10.56
C LEU A 110 1.72 -11.82 10.06
N ASN A 111 0.93 -12.75 10.61
CA ASN A 111 -0.48 -12.90 10.26
C ASN A 111 -1.29 -11.66 10.67
N THR A 112 -1.03 -11.11 11.85
CA THR A 112 -1.67 -9.88 12.35
C THR A 112 -1.35 -8.70 11.43
N CYS A 113 -0.08 -8.51 11.08
CA CYS A 113 0.36 -7.46 10.18
C CYS A 113 -0.26 -7.60 8.77
N ASN A 114 -0.38 -8.83 8.25
CA ASN A 114 -1.05 -9.08 6.97
C ASN A 114 -2.55 -8.76 7.01
N HIS A 115 -3.22 -9.03 8.14
CA HIS A 115 -4.62 -8.67 8.32
C HIS A 115 -4.80 -7.15 8.34
N GLU A 116 -3.99 -6.42 9.14
CA GLU A 116 -4.01 -4.95 9.17
C GLU A 116 -3.73 -4.34 7.80
N LYS A 117 -2.76 -4.88 7.06
CA LYS A 117 -2.48 -4.47 5.69
C LYS A 117 -3.70 -4.62 4.78
N THR A 118 -4.45 -5.71 4.92
CA THR A 118 -5.66 -5.95 4.11
C THR A 118 -6.75 -4.93 4.44
N LEU A 119 -6.98 -4.65 5.73
CA LEU A 119 -7.94 -3.62 6.16
C LEU A 119 -7.58 -2.22 5.63
N LEU A 120 -6.30 -1.85 5.68
CA LEU A 120 -5.83 -0.57 5.14
C LEU A 120 -5.97 -0.49 3.61
N GLN A 121 -5.83 -1.60 2.90
CA GLN A 121 -6.06 -1.66 1.45
C GLN A 121 -7.54 -1.45 1.11
N GLU A 122 -8.46 -2.05 1.86
CA GLU A 122 -9.90 -1.84 1.72
C GLU A 122 -10.28 -0.37 2.01
N GLU A 123 -9.78 0.21 3.11
CA GLU A 123 -10.04 1.61 3.45
C GLU A 123 -9.52 2.58 2.37
N ASN A 124 -8.36 2.29 1.78
CA ASN A 124 -7.83 3.09 0.68
C ASN A 124 -8.68 2.97 -0.59
N ALA A 125 -9.18 1.78 -0.92
CA ALA A 125 -10.07 1.59 -2.06
C ALA A 125 -11.37 2.38 -1.90
N ASP A 126 -11.94 2.42 -0.70
CA ASP A 126 -13.13 3.22 -0.38
C ASP A 126 -12.87 4.73 -0.53
N LYS A 127 -11.73 5.21 -0.04
CA LYS A 127 -11.32 6.61 -0.21
C LYS A 127 -11.11 6.97 -1.68
N ASP A 128 -10.50 6.10 -2.47
CA ASP A 128 -10.31 6.31 -3.90
C ASP A 128 -11.67 6.38 -4.63
N ALA A 129 -12.62 5.51 -4.28
CA ALA A 129 -13.98 5.58 -4.81
C ALA A 129 -14.67 6.90 -4.43
N GLN A 130 -14.47 7.39 -3.20
CA GLN A 130 -14.99 8.69 -2.77
C GLN A 130 -14.36 9.86 -3.54
N ILE A 131 -13.05 9.84 -3.76
CA ILE A 131 -12.33 10.83 -4.56
C ILE A 131 -12.88 10.85 -5.98
N GLN A 132 -13.02 9.68 -6.63
CA GLN A 132 -13.57 9.57 -7.97
C GLN A 132 -14.98 10.17 -8.07
N LYS A 133 -15.84 9.90 -7.08
CA LYS A 133 -17.19 10.47 -7.00
C LYS A 133 -17.16 12.00 -6.88
N LEU A 134 -16.30 12.54 -6.01
CA LEU A 134 -16.15 14.00 -5.85
C LEU A 134 -15.59 14.66 -7.12
N THR A 135 -14.61 14.04 -7.77
CA THR A 135 -14.05 14.51 -9.05
C THR A 135 -15.12 14.55 -10.14
N HIS A 136 -15.94 13.50 -10.26
CA HIS A 136 -17.07 13.46 -11.19
C HIS A 136 -18.08 14.58 -10.91
N ASN A 137 -18.45 14.79 -9.64
CA ASN A 137 -19.38 15.85 -9.25
C ASN A 137 -18.83 17.25 -9.57
N LEU A 138 -17.54 17.49 -9.29
CA LEU A 138 -16.87 18.73 -9.62
C LEU A 138 -16.86 18.98 -11.13
N GLN A 139 -16.56 17.96 -11.93
CA GLN A 139 -16.57 18.06 -13.39
C GLN A 139 -17.98 18.35 -13.93
N THR A 140 -18.99 17.71 -13.36
CA THR A 140 -20.41 17.94 -13.71
C THR A 140 -20.82 19.37 -13.38
N SER A 141 -20.49 19.86 -12.19
CA SER A 141 -20.76 21.26 -11.79
C SER A 141 -20.02 22.27 -12.67
N LYS A 142 -18.77 21.98 -13.03
CA LYS A 142 -17.99 22.81 -13.96
C LYS A 142 -18.64 22.89 -15.35
N ALA A 143 -19.16 21.77 -15.86
CA ALA A 143 -19.86 21.74 -17.14
C ALA A 143 -21.14 22.58 -17.09
N HIS A 144 -21.93 22.45 -16.02
CA HIS A 144 -23.15 23.24 -15.83
C HIS A 144 -22.88 24.74 -15.73
N ASN A 145 -21.90 25.14 -14.91
CA ASN A 145 -21.50 26.53 -14.78
C ASN A 145 -21.02 27.12 -16.12
N LYS A 146 -20.32 26.33 -16.94
CA LYS A 146 -19.90 26.74 -18.27
C LYS A 146 -21.11 27.01 -19.18
N GLU A 147 -22.09 26.11 -19.17
CA GLU A 147 -23.33 26.27 -19.95
C GLU A 147 -24.09 27.55 -19.54
N ASP A 148 -24.18 27.83 -18.23
CA ASP A 148 -24.80 29.05 -17.72
C ASP A 148 -24.04 30.32 -18.14
N ILE A 149 -22.70 30.30 -18.08
CA ILE A 149 -21.85 31.39 -18.59
C ILE A 149 -22.12 31.63 -20.07
N ASP A 150 -22.15 30.57 -20.88
CA ASP A 150 -22.40 30.67 -22.33
C ASP A 150 -23.81 31.24 -22.60
N LYS A 151 -24.82 30.81 -21.84
CA LYS A 151 -26.19 31.35 -21.91
C LYS A 151 -26.28 32.82 -21.52
N MET A 152 -25.55 33.24 -20.48
CA MET A 152 -25.47 34.65 -20.08
C MET A 152 -24.76 35.49 -21.14
N ASN A 153 -23.66 34.99 -21.71
CA ASN A 153 -22.93 35.65 -22.78
C ASN A 153 -23.81 35.88 -24.02
N LEU A 154 -24.61 34.87 -24.43
CA LEU A 154 -25.57 35.03 -25.52
C LEU A 154 -26.61 36.11 -25.24
N LYS A 155 -27.15 36.17 -24.01
CA LYS A 155 -28.08 37.24 -23.59
C LYS A 155 -27.40 38.61 -23.65
N LEU A 156 -26.16 38.71 -23.18
CA LEU A 156 -25.40 39.96 -23.17
C LEU A 156 -25.14 40.47 -24.59
N ILE A 157 -24.76 39.58 -25.51
CA ILE A 157 -24.59 39.90 -26.94
C ILE A 157 -25.92 40.41 -27.54
N ALA A 158 -27.05 39.76 -27.25
CA ALA A 158 -28.36 40.19 -27.74
C ALA A 158 -28.77 41.58 -27.20
N LYS A 159 -28.47 41.85 -25.92
CA LYS A 159 -28.70 43.17 -25.31
C LYS A 159 -27.80 44.24 -25.92
N HIS A 160 -26.53 43.94 -26.14
CA HIS A 160 -25.58 44.85 -26.78
C HIS A 160 -26.06 45.28 -28.17
N LYS A 161 -26.48 44.32 -29.01
CA LYS A 161 -27.08 44.61 -30.34
C LYS A 161 -28.33 45.49 -30.26
N SER A 162 -29.14 45.32 -29.20
CA SER A 162 -30.33 46.15 -28.97
C SER A 162 -29.95 47.59 -28.61
N ILE A 163 -28.91 47.77 -27.79
CA ILE A 163 -28.35 49.08 -27.45
C ILE A 163 -27.82 49.76 -28.71
N ASP A 164 -27.01 49.08 -29.51
CA ASP A 164 -26.46 49.63 -30.76
C ASP A 164 -27.55 50.13 -31.71
N LEU A 165 -28.65 49.38 -31.82
CA LEU A 165 -29.80 49.77 -32.64
C LEU A 165 -30.49 51.03 -32.10
N LEU A 166 -30.67 51.12 -30.78
CA LEU A 166 -31.25 52.29 -30.13
C LEU A 166 -30.36 53.52 -30.28
N THR A 167 -29.04 53.39 -30.11
CA THR A 167 -28.06 54.46 -30.31
C THR A 167 -28.14 55.00 -31.74
N LYS A 168 -28.18 54.13 -32.75
CA LYS A 168 -28.34 54.55 -34.15
C LYS A 168 -29.66 55.29 -34.41
N ASN A 169 -30.75 54.86 -33.78
CA ASN A 169 -32.04 55.52 -33.91
C ASN A 169 -32.05 56.89 -33.21
N LEU A 170 -31.41 56.99 -32.04
CA LEU A 170 -31.23 58.24 -31.31
C LEU A 170 -30.44 59.26 -32.15
N ASP A 171 -29.35 58.83 -32.78
CA ASP A 171 -28.54 59.68 -33.66
C ASP A 171 -29.34 60.21 -34.86
N LYS A 172 -30.16 59.35 -35.48
CA LYS A 172 -31.05 59.78 -36.57
C LYS A 172 -32.07 60.82 -36.09
N SER A 173 -32.68 60.60 -34.93
CA SER A 173 -33.61 61.55 -34.31
C SER A 173 -32.92 62.89 -34.01
N ASN A 174 -31.71 62.86 -33.45
CA ASN A 174 -30.93 64.06 -33.14
C ASN A 174 -30.60 64.88 -34.38
N LYS A 175 -30.20 64.22 -35.47
CA LYS A 175 -29.97 64.88 -36.77
C LYS A 175 -31.24 65.57 -37.28
N ARG A 176 -32.39 64.90 -37.21
CA ARG A 176 -33.68 65.47 -37.63
C ARG A 176 -34.09 66.67 -36.78
N ILE A 177 -33.93 66.58 -35.46
CA ILE A 177 -34.20 67.70 -34.54
C ILE A 177 -33.30 68.89 -34.88
N LYS A 178 -32.01 68.64 -35.16
CA LYS A 178 -31.05 69.68 -35.56
C LYS A 178 -31.50 70.39 -36.85
N SER A 179 -31.87 69.64 -37.89
CA SER A 179 -32.38 70.22 -39.14
C SER A 179 -33.66 71.04 -38.95
N LEU A 180 -34.63 70.53 -38.18
CA LEU A 180 -35.86 71.29 -37.88
C LEU A 180 -35.58 72.58 -37.10
N LYS A 181 -34.58 72.56 -36.21
CA LYS A 181 -34.17 73.76 -35.46
C LYS A 181 -33.54 74.80 -36.39
N GLU A 182 -32.70 74.36 -37.32
CA GLU A 182 -32.10 75.22 -38.35
C GLU A 182 -33.19 75.84 -39.26
N GLU A 183 -34.18 75.05 -39.69
CA GLU A 183 -35.34 75.54 -40.47
C GLU A 183 -36.17 76.58 -39.70
N LEU A 184 -36.43 76.36 -38.41
CA LEU A 184 -37.18 77.29 -37.56
C LEU A 184 -36.45 78.64 -37.39
N GLU A 185 -35.13 78.61 -37.20
CA GLU A 185 -34.34 79.84 -37.09
C GLU A 185 -34.27 80.62 -38.42
N ALA A 186 -34.22 79.91 -39.55
CA ALA A 186 -34.33 80.53 -40.87
C ALA A 186 -35.70 81.22 -41.09
N LEU A 187 -36.80 80.59 -40.67
CA LEU A 187 -38.14 81.19 -40.76
C LEU A 187 -38.30 82.45 -39.87
N LYS A 188 -37.74 82.44 -38.65
CA LYS A 188 -37.72 83.62 -37.79
C LYS A 188 -36.97 84.79 -38.41
N SER A 189 -35.84 84.51 -39.07
CA SER A 189 -34.99 85.53 -39.68
C SER A 189 -35.67 86.26 -40.85
N ASN A 190 -36.61 85.59 -41.54
CA ASN A 190 -37.39 86.15 -42.65
C ASN A 190 -38.69 86.88 -42.23
N GLY A 191 -39.06 86.85 -40.95
CA GLY A 191 -40.32 87.42 -40.43
C GLY A 191 -40.30 88.91 -40.08
N SER A 192 -39.18 89.62 -40.28
CA SER A 192 -39.03 91.04 -39.91
C SER A 192 -39.29 92.04 -41.05
N GLN A 193 -39.94 91.64 -42.15
CA GLN A 193 -40.46 92.59 -43.13
C GLN A 193 -41.99 92.68 -43.04
N ASP A 194 -42.44 93.85 -42.60
CA ASP A 194 -43.84 94.23 -42.44
C ASP A 194 -44.66 94.04 -43.74
N ASN A 195 -45.87 93.52 -43.55
CA ASN A 195 -47.00 93.41 -44.50
C ASN A 195 -47.04 92.23 -45.49
N LEU A 196 -47.45 91.03 -45.05
CA LEU A 196 -48.10 90.03 -45.92
C LEU A 196 -49.12 89.13 -45.18
N PRO A 197 -50.09 88.52 -45.90
CA PRO A 197 -51.41 88.14 -45.40
C PRO A 197 -51.49 86.75 -44.74
N SER A 198 -52.56 86.59 -43.95
CA SER A 198 -52.95 85.54 -42.99
C SER A 198 -52.77 84.04 -43.32
N LYS A 199 -52.21 83.62 -44.45
CA LYS A 199 -52.01 82.19 -44.77
C LYS A 199 -50.72 81.59 -44.17
N SER A 200 -49.77 82.40 -43.68
CA SER A 200 -48.50 81.89 -43.10
C SER A 200 -48.67 81.26 -41.71
N ARG A 201 -49.63 81.73 -40.90
CA ARG A 201 -49.88 81.22 -39.53
C ARG A 201 -50.20 79.72 -39.45
N TYR A 202 -50.91 79.17 -40.43
CA TYR A 202 -51.29 77.76 -40.44
C TYR A 202 -50.11 76.81 -40.71
N ARG A 203 -49.11 77.27 -41.47
CA ARG A 203 -47.91 76.46 -41.76
C ARG A 203 -47.03 76.34 -40.52
N ASP A 204 -46.83 77.46 -39.82
CA ASP A 204 -46.03 77.51 -38.59
C ASP A 204 -46.60 76.65 -37.46
N GLN A 205 -47.93 76.62 -37.34
CA GLN A 205 -48.60 75.85 -36.29
C GLN A 205 -48.45 74.34 -36.52
N ASN A 206 -48.44 73.89 -37.78
CA ASN A 206 -48.23 72.48 -38.12
C ASN A 206 -46.79 72.02 -37.86
N PHE A 207 -45.78 72.85 -38.17
CA PHE A 207 -44.39 72.56 -37.83
C PHE A 207 -44.17 72.50 -36.31
N LYS A 208 -44.79 73.42 -35.57
CA LYS A 208 -44.72 73.44 -34.11
C LYS A 208 -45.29 72.17 -33.49
N THR A 209 -46.46 71.70 -33.92
CA THR A 209 -47.05 70.45 -33.43
C THR A 209 -46.15 69.25 -33.75
N LYS A 210 -45.66 69.15 -35.00
CA LYS A 210 -44.78 68.05 -35.43
C LYS A 210 -43.45 68.03 -34.68
N TYR A 211 -42.91 69.20 -34.32
CA TYR A 211 -41.73 69.31 -33.47
C TYR A 211 -41.99 68.81 -32.04
N TYR A 212 -43.12 69.17 -31.43
CA TYR A 212 -43.47 68.70 -30.08
C TYR A 212 -43.69 67.19 -30.03
N ASP A 213 -44.36 66.62 -31.04
CA ASP A 213 -44.57 65.18 -31.13
C ASP A 213 -43.23 64.44 -31.27
N LEU A 214 -42.34 64.91 -32.16
CA LEU A 214 -41.01 64.32 -32.34
C LEU A 214 -40.15 64.44 -31.06
N ASN A 215 -40.24 65.57 -30.35
CA ASN A 215 -39.52 65.78 -29.09
C ASN A 215 -40.07 64.92 -27.94
N LYS A 216 -41.37 64.60 -27.96
CA LYS A 216 -41.99 63.66 -27.03
C LYS A 216 -41.51 62.23 -27.29
N GLU A 217 -41.48 61.80 -28.55
CA GLU A 217 -40.92 60.50 -28.94
C GLU A 217 -39.44 60.40 -28.57
N HIS A 218 -38.67 61.46 -28.79
CA HIS A 218 -37.26 61.52 -28.43
C HIS A 218 -37.03 61.32 -26.92
N ARG A 219 -37.82 62.01 -26.08
CA ARG A 219 -37.79 61.81 -24.61
C ARG A 219 -38.13 60.38 -24.22
N ALA A 220 -39.19 59.81 -24.79
CA ALA A 220 -39.57 58.43 -24.52
C ALA A 220 -38.48 57.42 -24.94
N LEU A 221 -37.73 57.70 -26.01
CA LEU A 221 -36.60 56.87 -26.43
C LEU A 221 -35.43 56.96 -25.44
N LYS A 222 -35.13 58.18 -24.97
CA LYS A 222 -34.09 58.44 -23.98
C LYS A 222 -34.38 57.74 -22.66
N ASP A 223 -35.60 57.85 -22.14
CA ASP A 223 -36.01 57.15 -20.91
C ASP A 223 -35.86 55.63 -21.02
N LYS A 224 -36.16 55.06 -22.21
CA LYS A 224 -35.94 53.63 -22.47
C LYS A 224 -34.46 53.26 -22.51
N MET A 225 -33.60 54.13 -23.05
CA MET A 225 -32.16 53.94 -23.07
C MET A 225 -31.60 53.97 -21.64
N ASP A 226 -31.98 54.95 -20.83
CA ASP A 226 -31.58 55.07 -19.42
C ASP A 226 -32.04 53.85 -18.61
N GLN A 227 -33.26 53.34 -18.86
CA GLN A 227 -33.73 52.10 -18.24
C GLN A 227 -32.93 50.87 -18.65
N LEU A 228 -32.48 50.78 -19.91
CA LEU A 228 -31.66 49.68 -20.39
C LEU A 228 -30.23 49.76 -19.83
N GLU A 229 -29.67 50.97 -19.74
CA GLU A 229 -28.37 51.20 -19.13
C GLU A 229 -28.39 50.83 -17.64
N LYS A 230 -29.42 51.25 -16.90
CA LYS A 230 -29.61 50.83 -15.51
C LYS A 230 -29.73 49.31 -15.37
N LYS A 231 -30.53 48.65 -16.22
CA LYS A 231 -30.63 47.18 -16.23
C LYS A 231 -29.31 46.51 -16.60
N PHE A 232 -28.52 47.10 -17.48
CA PHE A 232 -27.21 46.60 -17.86
C PHE A 232 -26.23 46.72 -16.69
N ILE A 233 -26.20 47.85 -15.99
CA ILE A 233 -25.42 48.05 -14.77
C ILE A 233 -25.84 47.05 -13.69
N ASP A 234 -27.15 46.91 -13.45
CA ASP A 234 -27.69 45.95 -12.48
C ASP A 234 -27.26 44.52 -12.82
N LEU A 235 -27.39 44.10 -14.10
CA LEU A 235 -26.94 42.79 -14.58
C LEU A 235 -25.43 42.60 -14.39
N THR A 236 -24.63 43.63 -14.68
CA THR A 236 -23.16 43.55 -14.60
C THR A 236 -22.67 43.50 -13.16
N LEU A 237 -23.27 44.30 -12.27
CA LEU A 237 -22.95 44.33 -10.84
C LEU A 237 -23.50 43.11 -10.10
N THR A 238 -24.65 42.55 -10.50
CA THR A 238 -25.14 41.27 -9.94
C THR A 238 -24.33 40.07 -10.41
N THR A 239 -23.61 40.14 -11.52
CA THR A 239 -22.64 39.10 -11.92
C THR A 239 -21.25 39.23 -11.26
N SER A 240 -20.86 40.40 -10.75
CA SER A 240 -19.56 40.60 -10.08
C SER A 240 -19.63 40.52 -8.56
N ALA A 241 -20.82 40.64 -7.96
CA ALA A 241 -21.01 40.33 -6.56
C ALA A 241 -21.21 38.81 -6.40
N PRO A 242 -20.33 38.07 -5.69
CA PRO A 242 -20.72 36.77 -5.17
C PRO A 242 -21.99 36.99 -4.33
N PRO A 243 -22.98 36.08 -4.36
CA PRO A 243 -24.31 36.31 -3.78
C PRO A 243 -24.23 36.52 -2.26
N SER A 244 -23.98 37.75 -1.85
CA SER A 244 -23.92 38.24 -0.48
C SER A 244 -25.29 38.72 -0.04
N SER A 245 -26.26 37.80 -0.03
CA SER A 245 -27.47 37.96 0.78
C SER A 245 -28.08 36.63 1.24
N ILE A 246 -27.32 35.53 1.16
CA ILE A 246 -27.63 34.37 1.99
C ILE A 246 -27.08 34.68 3.39
N LEU A 247 -27.99 34.94 4.33
CA LEU A 247 -27.88 34.84 5.79
C LEU A 247 -26.45 34.79 6.39
N PRO A 248 -26.09 35.70 7.33
CA PRO A 248 -24.81 35.68 8.05
C PRO A 248 -24.44 34.30 8.64
N HIS A 249 -25.44 33.51 9.04
CA HIS A 249 -25.25 32.17 9.58
C HIS A 249 -24.69 31.13 8.59
N LYS A 250 -24.91 31.28 7.27
CA LYS A 250 -24.39 30.31 6.30
C LYS A 250 -22.93 30.59 5.94
N THR A 251 -22.51 31.85 5.97
CA THR A 251 -21.11 32.24 5.75
C THR A 251 -20.25 31.77 6.93
N GLU A 252 -20.73 31.93 8.16
CA GLU A 252 -20.07 31.35 9.35
C GLU A 252 -19.98 29.82 9.28
N ALA A 253 -21.06 29.14 8.88
CA ALA A 253 -21.05 27.69 8.72
C ALA A 253 -20.08 27.21 7.64
N LEU A 254 -20.02 27.89 6.49
CA LEU A 254 -19.05 27.61 5.42
C LEU A 254 -17.62 27.88 5.89
N GLN A 255 -17.39 28.96 6.63
CA GLN A 255 -16.07 29.29 7.14
C GLN A 255 -15.60 28.27 8.18
N LEU A 256 -16.49 27.80 9.05
CA LEU A 256 -16.22 26.72 10.00
C LEU A 256 -15.91 25.40 9.27
N GLN A 257 -16.62 25.10 8.19
CA GLN A 257 -16.39 23.93 7.35
C GLN A 257 -15.04 24.00 6.62
N ILE A 258 -14.66 25.18 6.09
CA ILE A 258 -13.34 25.41 5.48
C ILE A 258 -12.25 25.19 6.53
N GLN A 259 -12.40 25.77 7.72
CA GLN A 259 -11.43 25.62 8.81
C GLN A 259 -11.30 24.15 9.27
N GLN A 260 -12.39 23.40 9.26
CA GLN A 260 -12.39 21.97 9.56
C GLN A 260 -11.68 21.15 8.48
N LEU A 261 -11.90 21.47 7.19
CA LEU A 261 -11.20 20.84 6.07
C LEU A 261 -9.70 21.16 6.09
N GLU A 262 -9.31 22.39 6.42
CA GLU A 262 -7.90 22.77 6.58
C GLU A 262 -7.22 21.97 7.71
N LYS A 263 -7.91 21.80 8.83
CA LYS A 263 -7.41 20.96 9.95
C LYS A 263 -7.28 19.49 9.54
N GLN A 264 -8.25 18.96 8.79
CA GLN A 264 -8.18 17.59 8.24
C GLN A 264 -7.00 17.45 7.26
N LEU A 265 -6.81 18.43 6.37
CA LEU A 265 -5.70 18.46 5.43
C LEU A 265 -4.34 18.49 6.15
N GLN A 266 -4.17 19.35 7.16
CA GLN A 266 -2.95 19.37 7.99
C GLN A 266 -2.71 18.04 8.71
N THR A 267 -3.77 17.42 9.25
CA THR A 267 -3.67 16.11 9.90
C THR A 267 -3.27 15.02 8.88
N SER A 268 -3.79 15.09 7.66
CA SER A 268 -3.42 14.18 6.57
C SER A 268 -1.96 14.38 6.17
N MET A 269 -1.51 15.63 5.96
CA MET A 269 -0.13 15.95 5.60
C MET A 269 0.87 15.51 6.67
N THR A 270 0.53 15.63 7.95
CA THR A 270 1.41 15.15 9.04
C THR A 270 1.52 13.63 9.07
N LYS A 271 0.42 12.91 8.82
CA LYS A 271 0.42 11.44 8.66
C LYS A 271 1.24 11.01 7.45
N GLU A 272 1.06 11.66 6.31
CA GLU A 272 1.82 11.39 5.08
C GLU A 272 3.33 11.59 5.30
N ASN A 273 3.72 12.70 5.94
CA ASN A 273 5.12 12.95 6.29
C ASN A 273 5.69 11.89 7.26
N LYS A 274 4.87 11.36 8.18
CA LYS A 274 5.29 10.27 9.07
C LYS A 274 5.51 8.97 8.28
N LEU A 275 4.58 8.61 7.39
CA LEU A 275 4.72 7.44 6.51
C LEU A 275 5.93 7.55 5.60
N LEU A 276 6.21 8.74 5.04
CA LEU A 276 7.38 8.98 4.21
C LEU A 276 8.69 8.71 4.97
N LYS A 277 8.75 9.11 6.26
CA LYS A 277 9.90 8.81 7.13
C LYS A 277 10.04 7.31 7.38
N GLU A 278 8.94 6.60 7.62
CA GLU A 278 8.95 5.14 7.81
C GLU A 278 9.40 4.40 6.55
N VAL A 279 8.92 4.81 5.36
CA VAL A 279 9.36 4.26 4.07
C VAL A 279 10.87 4.45 3.87
N MET A 280 11.41 5.63 4.20
CA MET A 280 12.85 5.89 4.13
C MET A 280 13.64 5.00 5.10
N ARG A 281 13.13 4.78 6.32
CA ARG A 281 13.71 3.86 7.30
C ARG A 281 13.72 2.41 6.78
N PHE A 282 12.61 1.94 6.21
CA PHE A 282 12.55 0.59 5.62
C PHE A 282 13.51 0.43 4.44
N LYS A 283 13.67 1.46 3.62
CA LYS A 283 14.65 1.46 2.52
C LYS A 283 16.08 1.32 3.05
N GLN A 284 16.41 2.01 4.14
CA GLN A 284 17.71 1.90 4.79
C GLN A 284 17.93 0.50 5.38
N LEU A 285 16.98 -0.04 6.14
CA LEU A 285 17.06 -1.39 6.70
C LEU A 285 17.22 -2.47 5.61
N LYS A 286 16.54 -2.30 4.48
CA LYS A 286 16.70 -3.18 3.31
C LYS A 286 18.13 -3.13 2.75
N GLN A 287 18.75 -1.96 2.67
CA GLN A 287 20.13 -1.81 2.22
C GLN A 287 21.12 -2.44 3.21
N GLU A 288 20.89 -2.27 4.51
CA GLU A 288 21.70 -2.90 5.57
C GLU A 288 21.62 -4.43 5.50
N ALA A 289 20.42 -4.99 5.35
CA ALA A 289 20.21 -6.44 5.21
C ALA A 289 20.87 -7.02 3.95
N VAL A 290 20.86 -6.28 2.82
CA VAL A 290 21.58 -6.69 1.60
C VAL A 290 23.08 -6.73 1.84
N LYS A 291 23.63 -5.70 2.51
CA LYS A 291 25.06 -5.65 2.86
C LYS A 291 25.47 -6.77 3.80
N GLU A 292 24.66 -7.05 4.82
CA GLU A 292 24.90 -8.16 5.76
C GLU A 292 24.88 -9.52 5.04
N LYS A 293 23.94 -9.72 4.11
CA LYS A 293 23.89 -10.92 3.28
C LYS A 293 25.15 -11.08 2.43
N GLU A 294 25.63 -10.01 1.79
CA GLU A 294 26.87 -10.03 1.02
C GLU A 294 28.09 -10.37 1.89
N GLU A 295 28.15 -9.83 3.13
CA GLU A 295 29.21 -10.14 4.08
C GLU A 295 29.18 -11.61 4.52
N LEU A 296 28.00 -12.16 4.83
CA LEU A 296 27.84 -13.57 5.17
C LEU A 296 28.22 -14.48 3.99
N GLN A 297 27.85 -14.10 2.76
CA GLN A 297 28.20 -14.85 1.57
C GLN A 297 29.72 -14.84 1.32
N ALA A 298 30.40 -13.72 1.59
CA ALA A 298 31.86 -13.65 1.54
C ALA A 298 32.52 -14.53 2.62
N LYS A 299 31.97 -14.55 3.84
CA LYS A 299 32.46 -15.43 4.93
C LYS A 299 32.29 -16.91 4.56
N LEU A 300 31.16 -17.28 3.97
CA LEU A 300 30.90 -18.64 3.50
C LEU A 300 31.91 -19.07 2.43
N ALA A 301 32.12 -18.25 1.41
CA ALA A 301 33.10 -18.53 0.36
C ALA A 301 34.54 -18.67 0.91
N ASN A 302 34.90 -17.88 1.92
CA ASN A 302 36.20 -18.00 2.58
C ASN A 302 36.29 -19.32 3.39
N ALA A 303 35.24 -19.70 4.11
CA ALA A 303 35.21 -20.97 4.83
C ALA A 303 35.31 -22.18 3.89
N GLU A 304 34.59 -22.16 2.76
CA GLU A 304 34.69 -23.18 1.71
C GLU A 304 36.12 -23.27 1.13
N ALA A 305 36.79 -22.14 0.93
CA ALA A 305 38.19 -22.13 0.49
C ALA A 305 39.13 -22.77 1.54
N VAL A 306 38.93 -22.49 2.83
CA VAL A 306 39.71 -23.09 3.91
C VAL A 306 39.52 -24.61 3.96
N ILE A 307 38.27 -25.09 3.86
CA ILE A 307 37.96 -26.53 3.84
C ILE A 307 38.68 -27.21 2.66
N ASN A 308 38.59 -26.64 1.47
CA ASN A 308 39.27 -27.18 0.28
C ASN A 308 40.79 -27.24 0.45
N THR A 309 41.41 -26.26 1.13
CA THR A 309 42.86 -26.32 1.41
C THR A 309 43.21 -27.40 2.43
N PHE A 310 42.34 -27.67 3.40
CA PHE A 310 42.56 -28.71 4.40
C PHE A 310 42.55 -30.11 3.77
N ASP A 311 41.59 -30.39 2.88
CA ASP A 311 41.49 -31.66 2.15
C ASP A 311 42.72 -31.96 1.28
N ILE A 312 43.33 -30.94 0.69
CA ILE A 312 44.58 -31.10 -0.09
C ILE A 312 45.76 -31.45 0.80
N THR A 313 45.77 -30.93 2.03
CA THR A 313 46.89 -31.13 2.98
C THR A 313 46.83 -32.54 3.58
N VAL A 314 45.63 -33.01 3.94
CA VAL A 314 45.41 -34.38 4.45
C VAL A 314 45.80 -35.45 3.42
N LYS A 315 45.52 -35.23 2.13
CA LYS A 315 45.93 -36.17 1.05
C LYS A 315 47.44 -36.22 0.79
N LYS A 316 48.23 -35.27 1.30
CA LYS A 316 49.69 -35.27 1.18
C LYS A 316 50.41 -35.97 2.32
N GLU A 317 49.70 -36.25 3.42
CA GLU A 317 50.27 -36.91 4.60
C GLU A 317 49.92 -38.41 4.68
N GLU A 318 49.26 -38.99 3.66
CA GLU A 318 49.18 -40.45 3.55
C GLU A 318 50.61 -41.00 3.36
N PRO A 319 51.15 -41.75 4.35
CA PRO A 319 52.48 -42.30 4.24
C PRO A 319 52.49 -43.29 3.06
N PRO A 320 53.58 -43.34 2.26
CA PRO A 320 53.70 -44.33 1.21
C PRO A 320 53.53 -45.71 1.83
N HIS A 321 52.49 -46.43 1.39
CA HIS A 321 52.33 -47.84 1.70
C HIS A 321 53.62 -48.55 1.26
N GLU A 322 54.43 -48.96 2.22
CA GLU A 322 55.50 -49.94 1.99
C GLU A 322 54.82 -51.22 1.49
N GLU A 323 54.99 -51.51 0.20
CA GLU A 323 54.74 -52.83 -0.37
C GLU A 323 55.67 -53.81 0.36
N ILE A 324 55.09 -54.62 1.24
CA ILE A 324 55.76 -55.77 1.85
C ILE A 324 55.64 -56.92 0.86
N ASP A 325 56.72 -57.15 0.11
CA ASP A 325 57.04 -58.43 -0.55
C ASP A 325 57.53 -59.46 0.48
#